data_AF-A0A351I020-F1
#
_entry.id   AF-A0A351I020-F1
#
_cell.length_a   1.000
_cell.length_b   1.000
_cell.length_c   1.000
_cell.angle_alpha   90.00
_cell.angle_beta   90.00
_cell.angle_gamma   90.00
#
_symmetry.space_group_name_H-M   'P 1'
#
loop_
_entity.id
_entity.type
_entity.pdbx_description
1 polymer ?
#
loop_
_entity_poly.entity_id
_entity_poly.type
_entity_poly.pdbx_seq_one_letter_code
_entity_poly.pdbx_strand_id
1 'polypeptide(L)'
;MRWTAAALAAFVLTGCSGVVSRVHQGRIGETINQNPDRRGFIEAIGIGASDPALPTETQRKALSRDAAIVKAQYELLSMIKGVELEGGVTVSQAMEKDSLLAARVKNSIRGAEVLKSEFTADGGCVVTLRLPKYRLEEGLHWSLP
;
A
#
# COMPACT_ATOMS: atom_id res chain seq x y z
N MET A 1 -60.71 3.72 -6.15
CA MET A 1 -59.94 4.50 -7.14
C MET A 1 -59.67 5.85 -6.48
N ARG A 2 -58.52 6.18 -5.89
CA ARG A 2 -57.10 5.90 -6.20
C ARG A 2 -56.32 5.84 -4.87
N TRP A 3 -55.52 4.79 -4.65
CA TRP A 3 -54.57 4.71 -3.54
C TRP A 3 -53.27 5.38 -4.00
N THR A 4 -52.90 6.52 -3.41
CA THR A 4 -51.59 7.12 -3.61
C THR A 4 -50.63 6.60 -2.54
N ALA A 5 -49.89 5.56 -2.89
CA ALA A 5 -48.74 5.10 -2.14
C ALA A 5 -47.63 6.17 -2.23
N ALA A 6 -47.33 6.84 -1.12
CA ALA A 6 -46.17 7.72 -1.00
C ALA A 6 -44.93 6.83 -0.85
N ALA A 7 -44.10 6.79 -1.89
CA ALA A 7 -42.86 6.03 -1.94
C ALA A 7 -41.81 6.65 -1.00
N LEU A 8 -41.34 5.85 -0.04
CA LEU A 8 -40.16 6.07 0.77
C LEU A 8 -38.90 6.09 -0.11
N ALA A 9 -38.31 7.26 -0.32
CA ALA A 9 -36.97 7.38 -0.89
C ALA A 9 -35.93 7.26 0.24
N ALA A 10 -35.51 6.02 0.55
CA ALA A 10 -34.37 5.77 1.41
C ALA A 10 -33.08 6.05 0.61
N PHE A 11 -32.49 7.23 0.81
CA PHE A 11 -31.19 7.60 0.27
C PHE A 11 -30.10 6.85 1.05
N VAL A 12 -29.81 5.61 0.66
CA VAL A 12 -28.69 4.84 1.22
C VAL A 12 -27.40 5.44 0.66
N LEU A 13 -26.81 6.38 1.41
CA LEU A 13 -25.44 6.84 1.19
C LEU A 13 -24.49 5.69 1.55
N THR A 14 -24.22 4.82 0.58
CA THR A 14 -23.11 3.88 0.61
C THR A 14 -21.80 4.68 0.56
N GLY A 15 -21.32 5.10 1.73
CA GLY A 15 -19.99 5.68 1.89
C GLY A 15 -18.92 4.69 1.46
N CYS A 16 -18.17 5.02 0.40
CA CYS A 16 -17.15 4.15 -0.17
C CYS A 16 -16.00 3.87 0.82
N SER A 17 -15.74 2.58 0.99
CA SER A 17 -14.48 1.92 1.37
C SER A 17 -13.24 2.82 1.56
N GLY A 18 -12.97 3.19 2.81
CA GLY A 18 -11.67 3.18 3.52
C GLY A 18 -10.33 3.63 2.91
N VAL A 19 -10.17 3.90 1.62
CA VAL A 19 -8.86 4.16 0.99
C VAL A 19 -8.80 5.58 0.43
N VAL A 20 -7.94 6.41 1.03
CA VAL A 20 -7.79 7.82 0.66
C VAL A 20 -7.14 7.94 -0.72
N SER A 21 -7.77 8.68 -1.64
CA SER A 21 -7.14 9.05 -2.91
C SER A 21 -5.89 9.87 -2.69
N ARG A 22 -4.84 9.58 -3.45
CA ARG A 22 -3.58 10.34 -3.43
C ARG A 22 -3.40 11.21 -4.66
N VAL A 23 -4.19 10.96 -5.70
CA VAL A 23 -4.23 11.77 -6.92
C VAL A 23 -5.50 12.60 -6.94
N HIS A 24 -5.34 13.92 -6.96
CA HIS A 24 -6.44 14.88 -7.08
C HIS A 24 -6.18 15.75 -8.31
N GLN A 25 -7.18 15.87 -9.18
CA GLN A 25 -7.07 16.63 -10.44
C GLN A 25 -5.85 16.22 -11.29
N GLY A 26 -5.52 14.91 -11.29
CA GLY A 26 -4.40 14.36 -12.06
C GLY A 26 -3.01 14.65 -11.49
N ARG A 27 -2.91 15.21 -10.28
CA ARG A 27 -1.62 15.48 -9.61
C ARG A 27 -1.58 14.81 -8.25
N ILE A 28 -0.38 14.51 -7.79
CA ILE A 28 -0.17 14.06 -6.41
C ILE A 28 -0.22 15.29 -5.50
N GLY A 29 -0.80 15.15 -4.31
CA GLY A 29 -0.79 16.21 -3.31
C GLY A 29 0.65 16.62 -2.94
N GLU A 30 0.85 17.91 -2.65
CA GLU A 30 2.17 18.46 -2.27
C GLU A 30 2.74 17.80 -1.02
N THR A 31 1.88 17.34 -0.13
CA THR A 31 2.24 16.57 1.06
C THR A 31 1.58 15.21 1.00
N ILE A 32 2.39 14.16 1.15
CA ILE A 32 1.91 12.78 1.28
C ILE A 32 2.26 12.32 2.67
N ASN A 33 1.24 12.16 3.52
CA ASN A 33 1.42 11.54 4.81
C ASN A 33 1.38 10.02 4.65
N GLN A 34 2.53 9.38 4.84
CA GLN A 34 2.67 7.95 4.93
C GLN A 34 2.43 7.53 6.38
N ASN A 35 1.16 7.31 6.74
CA ASN A 35 0.82 6.67 8.00
C ASN A 35 0.81 5.15 7.77
N PRO A 36 1.77 4.41 8.34
CA PRO A 36 1.95 3.01 8.01
C PRO A 36 0.99 2.09 8.76
N ASP A 37 0.54 2.44 9.97
CA ASP A 37 -0.29 1.54 10.75
C ASP A 37 -1.78 1.78 10.48
N ARG A 38 -2.47 0.71 10.08
CA ARG A 38 -3.90 0.74 9.86
C ARG A 38 -4.59 -0.54 10.28
N ARG A 39 -4.93 -0.65 11.57
CA ARG A 39 -5.78 -1.72 12.14
C ARG A 39 -5.31 -3.13 11.75
N GLY A 40 -4.12 -3.53 12.18
CA GLY A 40 -3.57 -4.86 11.91
C GLY A 40 -2.94 -5.01 10.52
N PHE A 41 -2.77 -3.91 9.80
CA PHE A 41 -2.06 -3.86 8.53
C PHE A 41 -0.97 -2.79 8.58
N ILE A 42 0.09 -3.04 7.82
CA ILE A 42 1.11 -2.05 7.46
C ILE A 42 0.84 -1.63 6.02
N GLU A 43 0.62 -0.34 5.79
CA GLU A 43 0.41 0.26 4.49
C GLU A 43 1.66 1.04 4.07
N ALA A 44 2.01 0.96 2.79
CA ALA A 44 3.09 1.75 2.21
C ALA A 44 2.65 2.37 0.89
N ILE A 45 3.22 3.55 0.62
CA ILE A 45 2.94 4.29 -0.60
C ILE A 45 4.22 4.27 -1.44
N GLY A 46 4.05 4.01 -2.73
CA GLY A 46 5.12 4.12 -3.70
C GLY A 46 4.68 4.97 -4.89
N ILE A 47 5.64 5.70 -5.45
CA ILE A 47 5.43 6.59 -6.58
C ILE A 47 6.40 6.18 -7.67
N GLY A 48 5.87 5.99 -8.89
CA GLY A 48 6.64 5.73 -10.09
C GLY A 48 6.42 6.84 -11.09
N ALA A 49 7.51 7.38 -11.62
CA ALA A 49 7.46 8.39 -12.66
C ALA A 49 7.14 7.76 -14.02
N SER A 50 6.52 8.55 -14.89
CA SER A 50 6.32 8.23 -16.31
C SER A 50 7.62 8.43 -17.06
N ASP A 51 8.01 7.49 -17.92
CA ASP A 51 9.14 7.66 -18.82
C ASP A 51 8.69 8.29 -20.14
N PRO A 52 9.05 9.55 -20.44
CA PRO A 52 8.63 10.22 -21.67
C PRO A 52 9.26 9.62 -22.93
N ALA A 53 10.32 8.81 -22.82
CA ALA A 53 10.95 8.16 -23.96
C ALA A 53 10.13 6.98 -24.51
N LEU A 54 9.17 6.46 -23.73
CA LEU A 54 8.33 5.34 -24.17
C LEU A 54 7.21 5.82 -25.10
N PRO A 55 7.01 5.16 -26.26
CA PRO A 55 6.15 5.66 -27.34
C PRO A 55 4.66 5.64 -26.98
N THR A 56 4.20 4.62 -26.24
CA THR A 56 2.77 4.44 -25.97
C THR A 56 2.42 4.80 -24.52
N GLU A 57 1.23 5.36 -24.33
CA GLU A 57 0.70 5.64 -23.00
C GLU A 57 0.59 4.38 -22.14
N THR A 58 0.20 3.26 -22.75
CA THR A 58 0.13 1.96 -22.08
C THR A 58 1.49 1.53 -21.51
N GLN A 59 2.58 1.67 -22.29
CA GLN A 59 3.93 1.33 -21.81
C GLN A 59 4.36 2.25 -20.67
N ARG A 60 4.09 3.57 -20.78
CA ARG A 60 4.40 4.54 -19.73
C ARG A 60 3.68 4.21 -18.42
N LYS A 61 2.37 3.95 -18.50
CA LYS A 61 1.54 3.61 -17.34
C LYS A 61 1.92 2.25 -16.73
N ALA A 62 2.26 1.27 -17.56
CA ALA A 62 2.72 -0.03 -17.05
C ALA A 62 4.02 0.13 -16.26
N LEU A 63 5.03 0.79 -16.85
CA LEU A 63 6.32 0.99 -16.20
C LEU A 63 6.21 1.85 -14.93
N SER A 64 5.42 2.93 -14.97
CA SER A 64 5.23 3.80 -13.80
C SER A 64 4.51 3.06 -12.66
N ARG A 65 3.55 2.19 -12.96
CA ARG A 65 2.89 1.35 -11.97
C ARG A 65 3.85 0.33 -11.34
N ASP A 66 4.67 -0.33 -12.15
CA ASP A 66 5.65 -1.31 -11.65
C ASP A 66 6.69 -0.64 -10.76
N ALA A 67 7.20 0.52 -11.16
CA ALA A 67 8.11 1.33 -10.35
C ALA A 67 7.45 1.76 -9.02
N ALA A 68 6.18 2.16 -9.04
CA ALA A 68 5.43 2.50 -7.84
C ALA A 68 5.25 1.31 -6.90
N ILE A 69 4.96 0.11 -7.42
CA ILE A 69 4.88 -1.13 -6.62
C ILE A 69 6.22 -1.42 -5.95
N VAL A 70 7.31 -1.38 -6.72
CA VAL A 70 8.66 -1.63 -6.20
C VAL A 70 9.02 -0.62 -5.10
N LYS A 71 8.74 0.67 -5.33
CA LYS A 71 8.96 1.72 -4.31
C LYS A 71 8.16 1.43 -3.04
N ALA A 72 6.88 1.07 -3.16
CA ALA A 72 6.04 0.74 -2.00
C ALA A 72 6.56 -0.49 -1.23
N GLN A 73 7.09 -1.51 -1.94
CA GLN A 73 7.72 -2.68 -1.33
C GLN A 73 8.99 -2.30 -0.55
N TYR A 74 9.80 -1.38 -1.10
CA TYR A 74 10.97 -0.85 -0.39
C TYR A 74 10.59 -0.12 0.88
N GLU A 75 9.53 0.69 0.84
CA GLU A 75 9.03 1.38 2.02
C GLU A 75 8.52 0.38 3.08
N LEU A 76 7.75 -0.65 2.70
CA LEU A 76 7.37 -1.73 3.62
C LEU A 76 8.59 -2.37 4.28
N LEU A 77 9.60 -2.70 3.49
CA LEU A 77 10.84 -3.29 4.01
C LEU A 77 11.53 -2.36 5.01
N SER A 78 11.61 -1.06 4.71
CA SER A 78 12.24 -0.07 5.58
C SER A 78 11.52 0.01 6.93
N MET A 79 10.19 0.07 6.90
CA MET A 79 9.38 0.14 8.11
C MET A 79 9.52 -1.13 8.96
N ILE A 80 9.47 -2.30 8.31
CA ILE A 80 9.63 -3.60 9.00
C ILE A 80 11.02 -3.71 9.62
N LYS A 81 12.07 -3.33 8.90
CA LYS A 81 13.46 -3.38 9.39
C LYS A 81 13.71 -2.55 10.64
N GLY A 82 13.01 -1.42 10.77
CA GLY A 82 13.13 -0.50 11.90
C GLY A 82 12.40 -0.95 13.16
N VAL A 83 11.60 -2.02 13.11
CA VAL A 83 10.89 -2.50 14.29
C VAL A 83 11.87 -3.14 15.28
N GLU A 84 11.75 -2.76 16.55
CA GLU A 84 12.46 -3.38 17.67
C GLU A 84 11.75 -4.66 18.13
N LEU A 85 12.55 -5.70 18.35
CA LEU A 85 12.15 -6.99 18.88
C LEU A 85 12.35 -7.05 20.39
N GLU A 86 11.74 -8.06 21.02
CA GLU A 86 12.05 -8.41 22.40
C GLU A 86 13.56 -8.62 22.58
N GLY A 87 14.14 -8.01 23.63
CA GLY A 87 15.58 -8.04 23.86
C GLY A 87 16.38 -6.90 23.20
N GLY A 88 15.72 -5.92 22.59
CA GLY A 88 16.36 -4.68 22.11
C GLY A 88 17.13 -4.81 20.80
N VAL A 89 16.84 -5.86 20.02
CA VAL A 89 17.43 -6.09 18.70
C VAL A 89 16.42 -5.69 17.63
N THR A 90 16.84 -5.08 16.53
CA THR A 90 15.94 -4.73 15.41
C THR A 90 15.68 -5.91 14.48
N VAL A 91 14.57 -5.88 13.74
CA VAL A 91 14.31 -6.85 12.67
C VAL A 91 15.46 -6.89 11.66
N SER A 92 16.05 -5.73 11.34
CA SER A 92 17.22 -5.67 10.45
C SER A 92 18.39 -6.51 10.97
N GLN A 93 18.73 -6.38 12.26
CA GLN A 93 19.81 -7.15 12.90
C GLN A 93 19.46 -8.64 12.98
N ALA A 94 18.21 -9.00 13.27
CA ALA A 94 17.78 -10.39 13.27
C ALA A 94 17.91 -11.03 11.88
N MET A 95 17.53 -10.31 10.82
CA MET A 95 17.67 -10.76 9.42
C MET A 95 19.13 -10.97 8.97
N GLU A 96 20.11 -10.33 9.62
CA GLU A 96 21.53 -10.56 9.35
C GLU A 96 22.01 -11.91 9.90
N LYS A 97 21.37 -12.41 10.97
CA LYS A 97 21.74 -13.67 11.62
C LYS A 97 20.90 -14.85 11.13
N ASP A 98 19.68 -14.59 10.67
CA ASP A 98 18.73 -15.60 10.22
C ASP A 98 18.30 -15.34 8.76
N SER A 99 18.83 -16.16 7.85
CA SER A 99 18.53 -16.10 6.42
C SER A 99 17.12 -16.59 6.08
N LEU A 100 16.53 -17.48 6.90
CA LEU A 100 15.15 -17.93 6.73
C LEU A 100 14.19 -16.80 7.10
N LEU A 101 14.47 -16.09 8.19
CA LEU A 101 13.72 -14.87 8.53
C LEU A 101 13.81 -13.85 7.40
N ALA A 102 15.01 -13.58 6.88
CA ALA A 102 15.19 -12.64 5.79
C ALA A 102 14.40 -13.04 4.53
N ALA A 103 14.37 -14.33 4.19
CA ALA A 103 13.58 -14.85 3.07
C ALA A 103 12.08 -14.70 3.30
N ARG A 104 11.60 -15.01 4.52
CA ARG A 104 10.18 -14.87 4.89
C ARG A 104 9.71 -13.43 4.81
N VAL A 105 10.43 -12.49 5.42
CA VAL A 105 10.09 -11.05 5.35
C VAL A 105 9.99 -10.58 3.91
N LYS A 106 10.98 -10.93 3.06
CA LYS A 106 10.96 -10.59 1.63
C LYS A 106 9.75 -11.20 0.91
N ASN A 107 9.40 -12.46 1.19
CA ASN A 107 8.25 -13.12 0.59
C ASN A 107 6.92 -12.50 1.04
N SER A 108 6.79 -12.14 2.32
CA SER A 108 5.61 -11.45 2.85
C SER A 108 5.41 -10.09 2.16
N ILE A 109 6.49 -9.30 2.00
CA ILE A 109 6.44 -8.00 1.29
C ILE A 109 6.08 -8.15 -0.18
N ARG A 110 6.66 -9.14 -0.88
CA ARG A 110 6.32 -9.43 -2.28
C ARG A 110 4.87 -9.81 -2.47
N GLY A 111 4.28 -10.48 -1.48
CA GLY A 111 2.87 -10.84 -1.44
C GLY A 111 1.97 -9.78 -0.80
N ALA A 112 2.44 -8.55 -0.60
CA ALA A 112 1.58 -7.46 -0.14
C ALA A 112 0.50 -7.15 -1.18
N GLU A 113 -0.70 -6.83 -0.73
CA GLU A 113 -1.85 -6.56 -1.58
C GLU A 113 -1.76 -5.14 -2.17
N VAL A 114 -2.05 -5.00 -3.47
CA VAL A 114 -2.24 -3.69 -4.10
C VAL A 114 -3.63 -3.17 -3.76
N LEU A 115 -3.71 -2.32 -2.74
CA LEU A 115 -4.97 -1.73 -2.28
C LEU A 115 -5.51 -0.68 -3.28
N LYS A 116 -4.60 0.10 -3.89
CA LYS A 116 -4.97 1.11 -4.89
C LYS A 116 -3.81 1.41 -5.84
N SER A 117 -4.13 1.65 -7.11
CA SER A 117 -3.23 2.23 -8.11
C SER A 117 -3.93 3.43 -8.75
N GLU A 118 -3.28 4.60 -8.72
CA GLU A 118 -3.83 5.85 -9.25
C GLU A 118 -2.84 6.46 -10.23
N PHE A 119 -3.30 6.79 -11.44
CA PHE A 119 -2.46 7.45 -12.44
C PHE A 119 -2.61 8.96 -12.38
N THR A 120 -1.49 9.66 -12.50
CA THR A 120 -1.45 11.12 -12.69
C THR A 120 -1.62 11.48 -14.17
N ALA A 121 -1.93 12.75 -14.45
CA ALA A 121 -2.17 13.25 -15.80
C ALA A 121 -0.92 13.17 -16.70
N ASP A 122 0.27 13.21 -16.11
CA ASP A 122 1.56 13.03 -16.79
C ASP A 122 1.96 11.55 -16.99
N GLY A 123 1.11 10.61 -16.59
CA GLY A 123 1.32 9.16 -16.75
C GLY A 123 2.11 8.50 -15.60
N GLY A 124 2.47 9.25 -14.57
CA GLY A 124 3.00 8.69 -13.32
C GLY A 124 1.95 7.84 -12.59
N CYS A 125 2.39 7.07 -11.61
CA CYS A 125 1.52 6.21 -10.82
C CYS A 125 1.83 6.30 -9.33
N VAL A 126 0.79 6.32 -8.51
CA VAL A 126 0.86 6.14 -7.06
C VAL A 126 0.20 4.83 -6.70
N VAL A 127 0.92 3.99 -5.95
CA VAL A 127 0.44 2.70 -5.48
C VAL A 127 0.43 2.68 -3.97
N THR A 128 -0.67 2.21 -3.39
CA THR A 128 -0.75 1.87 -1.97
C THR A 128 -0.72 0.34 -1.84
N LEU A 129 0.31 -0.17 -1.17
CA LEU A 129 0.40 -1.57 -0.77
C LEU A 129 -0.09 -1.74 0.66
N ARG A 130 -0.60 -2.93 0.95
CA ARG A 130 -1.07 -3.32 2.27
C ARG A 130 -0.57 -4.70 2.62
N LEU A 131 0.04 -4.83 3.80
CA LEU A 131 0.52 -6.10 4.34
C LEU A 131 -0.14 -6.36 5.70
N PRO A 132 -0.84 -7.49 5.88
CA PRO A 132 -1.35 -7.85 7.20
C PRO A 132 -0.20 -8.13 8.19
N LYS A 133 -0.25 -7.56 9.40
CA LYS A 133 0.77 -7.75 10.45
C LYS A 133 0.97 -9.22 10.80
N TYR A 134 -0.12 -10.00 10.85
CA TYR A 134 -0.05 -11.44 11.15
C TYR A 134 0.83 -12.23 10.17
N ARG A 135 1.01 -11.78 8.91
CA ARG A 135 1.90 -12.45 7.94
C ARG A 135 3.38 -12.29 8.25
N LEU A 136 3.71 -11.34 9.11
CA LEU A 136 5.05 -11.17 9.67
C LEU A 136 5.19 -12.01 10.93
N GLU A 137 4.18 -12.00 11.81
CA GLU A 137 4.11 -12.74 13.08
C GLU A 137 3.99 -14.26 12.90
N GLU A 138 3.32 -14.77 11.86
CA GLU A 138 3.24 -16.22 11.65
C GLU A 138 4.61 -16.86 11.36
N GLY A 139 5.58 -16.07 10.89
CA GLY A 139 6.97 -16.49 10.69
C GLY A 139 7.91 -16.14 11.85
N LEU A 140 7.42 -15.40 12.83
CA LEU A 140 8.18 -14.73 13.88
C LEU A 140 7.40 -14.92 15.17
N HIS A 141 7.87 -15.74 16.09
CA HIS A 141 7.21 -16.06 17.37
C HIS A 141 7.05 -14.87 18.36
N TRP A 142 6.85 -13.64 17.86
CA TRP A 142 6.66 -12.40 18.59
C TRP A 142 5.58 -11.53 17.90
N SER A 143 4.94 -10.63 18.65
CA SER A 143 3.86 -9.75 18.20
C SER A 143 4.36 -8.35 17.85
N LEU A 144 3.95 -7.80 16.70
CA LEU A 144 4.24 -6.41 16.33
C LEU A 144 3.46 -5.44 17.23
N PRO A 145 4.07 -4.31 17.69
CA PRO A 145 3.34 -3.27 18.42
C PRO A 145 2.20 -2.65 17.59
#